data_AF-A0A539CVY8-F1
#
_entry.id   AF-A0A539CVY8-F1
#
_cell.length_a   1.000
_cell.length_b   1.000
_cell.length_c   1.000
_cell.angle_alpha   90.00
_cell.angle_beta   90.00
_cell.angle_gamma   90.00
#
_symmetry.space_group_name_H-M   'P 1'
#
loop_
_entity.id
_entity.type
_entity.pdbx_description
1 polymer ?
#
loop_
_entity_poly.entity_id
_entity_poly.type
_entity_poly.pdbx_seq_one_letter_code
_entity_poly.pdbx_strand_id
1 'polypeptide(L)'
;MWVLMARGLIYVIYGFVSGRFKRELWPISPREVVADTFSGRLTHNDLSIYNAVQRLLYSGVIAAGIVAVLTGLAIWKPVQFQVLTNFFGDFDRAQTIHFLAMCAIFLFLILHVVMALAVPKSLRAMILGR
;
A
#
# COMPACT_ATOMS: atom_id res chain seq x y z
N MET A 1 -13.06 -13.63 -1.72
CA MET A 1 -11.97 -13.73 -2.73
C MET A 1 -12.33 -12.95 -4.00
N TRP A 2 -13.29 -13.42 -4.80
CA TRP A 2 -13.63 -12.79 -6.09
C TRP A 2 -14.12 -11.35 -6.02
N VAL A 3 -14.97 -11.00 -5.06
CA VAL A 3 -15.43 -9.60 -4.87
C VAL A 3 -14.29 -8.68 -4.45
N LEU A 4 -13.38 -9.17 -3.60
CA LEU A 4 -12.20 -8.42 -3.16
C LEU A 4 -11.21 -8.21 -4.32
N MET A 5 -10.99 -9.25 -5.14
CA MET A 5 -10.20 -9.14 -6.36
C MET A 5 -10.82 -8.18 -7.38
N ALA A 6 -12.12 -8.30 -7.66
CA ALA A 6 -12.80 -7.46 -8.63
C ALA A 6 -12.76 -5.99 -8.19
N ARG A 7 -13.08 -5.69 -6.94
CA ARG A 7 -13.01 -4.32 -6.39
C ARG A 7 -11.58 -3.79 -6.35
N GLY A 8 -10.61 -4.61 -5.93
CA GLY A 8 -9.19 -4.25 -5.91
C GLY A 8 -8.63 -3.99 -7.30
N LEU A 9 -8.98 -4.82 -8.29
CA LEU A 9 -8.55 -4.66 -9.67
C LEU A 9 -9.17 -3.40 -10.30
N ILE A 10 -10.47 -3.16 -10.09
CA ILE A 10 -11.13 -1.93 -10.53
C ILE A 10 -10.45 -0.71 -9.92
N TYR A 11 -10.11 -0.75 -8.63
CA TYR A 11 -9.42 0.35 -7.95
C TYR A 11 -8.02 0.61 -8.53
N VAL A 12 -7.23 -0.45 -8.77
CA VAL A 12 -5.89 -0.34 -9.35
C VAL A 12 -5.96 0.18 -10.79
N ILE A 13 -6.84 -0.39 -11.63
CA ILE A 13 -7.04 0.06 -13.01
C ILE A 13 -7.49 1.52 -13.03
N TYR A 14 -8.47 1.88 -12.21
CA TYR A 14 -8.94 3.26 -12.10
C TYR A 14 -7.82 4.20 -11.65
N GLY A 15 -7.00 3.81 -10.67
CA GLY A 15 -5.88 4.62 -10.18
C GLY A 15 -4.77 4.83 -11.23
N PHE A 16 -4.51 3.82 -12.07
CA PHE A 16 -3.58 3.92 -13.21
C PHE A 16 -4.17 4.76 -14.36
N VAL A 17 -5.41 4.50 -14.77
CA VAL A 17 -6.08 5.17 -15.90
C VAL A 17 -6.38 6.63 -15.59
N SER A 18 -6.81 6.94 -14.36
CA SER A 18 -7.07 8.34 -13.94
C SER A 18 -5.79 9.16 -13.75
N GLY A 19 -4.61 8.56 -13.87
CA GLY A 19 -3.33 9.20 -13.58
C GLY A 19 -3.19 9.63 -12.12
N ARG A 20 -4.12 9.21 -11.24
CA ARG A 20 -4.16 9.61 -9.83
C ARG A 20 -2.91 9.14 -9.10
N PHE A 21 -2.40 7.95 -9.41
CA PHE A 21 -1.11 7.52 -8.85
C PHE A 21 0.05 8.43 -9.29
N LYS A 22 0.08 8.89 -10.54
CA LYS A 22 1.14 9.78 -11.03
C LYS A 22 0.99 11.21 -10.49
N ARG A 23 -0.24 11.68 -10.28
CA ARG A 23 -0.57 13.04 -9.82
C ARG A 23 -0.50 13.19 -8.30
N GLU A 24 -0.84 12.15 -7.55
CA GLU A 24 -0.87 12.15 -6.07
C GLU A 24 0.38 11.51 -5.44
N LEU A 25 1.13 10.65 -6.15
CA LEU A 25 2.29 9.93 -5.59
C LEU A 25 3.63 10.30 -6.24
N TRP A 26 3.70 11.21 -7.22
CA TRP A 26 4.95 11.67 -7.83
C TRP A 26 5.06 13.21 -7.68
N PRO A 27 6.22 13.80 -7.29
CA PRO A 27 7.56 13.24 -7.23
C PRO A 27 7.97 12.82 -5.81
N ILE A 28 8.45 11.59 -5.66
CA ILE A 28 9.09 11.11 -4.43
C ILE A 28 10.59 11.44 -4.59
N SER A 29 11.03 12.55 -3.99
CA SER A 29 12.45 12.85 -3.88
C SER A 29 12.99 12.09 -2.65
N PRO A 30 13.91 11.10 -2.82
CA PRO A 30 14.45 10.32 -1.70
C PRO A 30 15.10 11.19 -0.62
N ARG A 31 15.56 12.39 -1.01
CA ARG A 31 16.21 13.37 -0.14
C ARG A 31 15.24 14.02 0.85
N GLU A 32 13.98 14.19 0.47
CA GLU A 32 12.94 14.76 1.35
C GLU A 32 12.44 13.74 2.37
N VAL A 33 12.34 12.45 1.99
CA VAL A 33 11.96 11.37 2.91
C VAL A 33 12.97 11.23 4.05
N VAL A 34 14.27 11.31 3.75
CA VAL A 34 15.32 11.24 4.78
C VAL A 34 15.33 12.48 5.66
N ALA A 35 15.15 13.68 5.08
CA ALA A 35 15.08 14.93 5.84
C ALA A 35 13.87 14.99 6.79
N ASP A 36 12.71 14.49 6.37
CA ASP A 36 11.48 14.50 7.18
C ASP A 36 11.48 13.41 8.26
N THR A 37 12.13 12.25 7.99
CA THR A 37 12.33 11.19 8.99
C THR A 37 13.25 11.64 10.13
N PHE A 38 14.27 12.44 9.84
CA PHE A 38 15.25 12.91 10.85
C PHE A 38 14.90 14.26 11.50
N SER A 39 14.03 15.08 10.90
CA SER A 39 13.75 16.42 11.42
C SER A 39 12.67 16.47 12.52
N GLY A 40 11.99 15.36 12.81
CA GLY A 40 10.97 15.29 13.87
C GLY A 40 9.77 16.22 13.65
N ARG A 41 9.68 16.88 12.48
CA ARG A 41 8.60 17.81 12.12
C ARG A 41 7.47 17.06 11.42
N LEU A 42 6.88 16.10 12.16
CA LEU A 42 5.58 15.49 11.84
C LEU A 42 4.41 16.49 12.00
N THR A 43 4.70 17.77 12.23
CA THR A 43 3.73 18.85 12.43
C THR A 43 3.93 19.89 11.35
N HIS A 44 3.52 19.58 10.11
CA HIS A 44 3.23 20.63 9.13
C HIS A 44 1.72 20.85 9.10
N ASN A 45 1.36 22.12 9.17
CA ASN A 45 0.08 22.68 9.59
C ASN A 45 -1.08 22.47 8.58
N ASP A 46 -0.89 21.63 7.57
CA ASP A 46 -1.84 21.40 6.48
C ASP A 46 -2.22 19.92 6.39
N LEU A 47 -3.42 19.60 6.87
CA LEU A 47 -4.10 18.31 6.67
C LEU A 47 -4.32 17.97 5.18
N SER A 48 -4.08 18.93 4.27
CA SER A 48 -4.25 18.81 2.82
C SER A 48 -3.00 18.27 2.09
N ILE A 49 -1.82 18.27 2.71
CA ILE A 49 -0.58 17.84 2.06
C ILE A 49 -0.13 16.52 2.69
N TYR A 50 -0.26 15.42 1.94
CA TYR A 50 0.26 14.14 2.37
C TYR A 50 1.77 14.24 2.61
N ASN A 51 2.20 13.86 3.82
CA ASN A 51 3.63 13.79 4.16
C ASN A 51 4.34 12.83 3.17
N ALA A 52 5.59 13.13 2.78
CA ALA A 52 6.39 12.27 1.91
C ALA A 52 6.48 10.82 2.44
N VAL A 53 6.50 10.65 3.76
CA VAL A 53 6.44 9.34 4.45
C VAL A 53 5.08 8.66 4.24
N GLN A 54 3.97 9.38 4.35
CA GLN A 54 2.64 8.83 4.09
C GLN A 54 2.48 8.42 2.62
N ARG A 55 2.95 9.24 1.67
CA ARG A 55 2.94 8.91 0.24
C ARG A 55 3.73 7.64 -0.06
N LEU A 56 4.92 7.51 0.52
CA LEU A 56 5.75 6.30 0.41
C LEU A 56 5.00 5.08 0.98
N LEU A 57 4.46 5.19 2.19
CA LEU A 57 3.71 4.11 2.84
C LEU A 57 2.48 3.69 2.02
N TYR A 58 1.72 4.64 1.46
CA TYR A 58 0.57 4.35 0.60
C TYR A 58 0.99 3.68 -0.72
N SER A 59 2.05 4.14 -1.37
CA SER A 59 2.56 3.47 -2.57
C SER A 59 3.05 2.05 -2.26
N GLY A 60 3.73 1.86 -1.13
CA GLY A 60 4.24 0.57 -0.68
C GLY A 60 3.12 -0.43 -0.38
N VAL A 61 2.07 -0.01 0.34
CA VAL A 61 0.94 -0.91 0.64
C VAL A 61 0.13 -1.26 -0.60
N ILE A 62 0.00 -0.36 -1.58
CA ILE A 62 -0.65 -0.67 -2.85
C ILE A 62 0.15 -1.73 -3.62
N ALA A 63 1.47 -1.55 -3.71
CA ALA A 63 2.34 -2.54 -4.35
C ALA A 63 2.29 -3.91 -3.63
N ALA A 64 2.38 -3.90 -2.29
CA ALA A 64 2.24 -5.11 -1.48
C ALA A 64 0.87 -5.78 -1.67
N GLY A 65 -0.20 -5.00 -1.76
CA GLY A 65 -1.54 -5.50 -2.05
C GLY A 65 -1.66 -6.17 -3.42
N ILE A 66 -1.04 -5.60 -4.47
CA ILE A 66 -1.00 -6.21 -5.80
C ILE A 66 -0.25 -7.54 -5.75
N VAL A 67 0.94 -7.56 -5.13
CA VAL A 67 1.75 -8.78 -4.99
C VAL A 67 0.98 -9.84 -4.22
N ALA A 68 0.33 -9.47 -3.11
CA ALA A 68 -0.50 -10.38 -2.32
C ALA A 68 -1.65 -10.99 -3.13
N VAL A 69 -2.35 -10.20 -3.95
CA VAL A 69 -3.45 -10.72 -4.79
C VAL A 69 -2.92 -11.69 -5.85
N LEU A 70 -1.83 -11.35 -6.55
CA LEU A 70 -1.26 -12.19 -7.60
C LEU A 70 -0.71 -13.51 -7.05
N THR A 71 0.02 -13.46 -5.93
CA THR A 71 0.53 -14.66 -5.27
C THR A 71 -0.59 -15.47 -4.62
N GLY A 72 -1.62 -14.83 -4.06
CA GLY A 72 -2.78 -15.53 -3.52
C GLY A 72 -3.57 -16.27 -4.60
N LEU A 73 -3.66 -15.72 -5.81
CA LEU A 73 -4.22 -16.39 -6.98
C LEU A 73 -3.40 -17.61 -7.41
N ALA A 74 -2.07 -17.46 -7.46
CA ALA A 74 -1.15 -18.55 -7.79
C ALA A 74 -1.27 -19.72 -6.79
N ILE A 75 -1.41 -19.41 -5.49
CA ILE A 75 -1.54 -20.42 -4.42
C ILE A 75 -2.93 -21.07 -4.40
N TRP A 76 -3.99 -20.34 -4.77
CA TRP A 76 -5.36 -20.84 -4.67
C TRP A 76 -5.65 -22.00 -5.63
N LYS A 77 -5.18 -21.92 -6.88
CA LYS A 77 -5.36 -22.96 -7.90
C LYS A 77 -4.08 -23.17 -8.72
N PRO A 78 -3.03 -23.77 -8.14
CA PRO A 78 -1.71 -23.83 -8.77
C PRO A 78 -1.72 -24.63 -10.07
N VAL A 79 -2.59 -25.64 -10.22
CA VAL A 79 -2.73 -26.44 -11.44
C VAL A 79 -3.39 -25.65 -12.58
N GLN A 80 -4.29 -24.71 -12.27
CA GLN A 80 -4.96 -23.89 -13.29
C GLN A 80 -4.15 -22.62 -13.62
N PHE A 81 -3.37 -22.13 -12.66
CA PHE A 81 -2.55 -20.92 -12.78
C PHE A 81 -1.03 -21.22 -12.83
N GLN A 82 -0.63 -22.34 -13.45
CA GLN A 82 0.77 -22.76 -13.50
C GLN A 82 1.71 -21.69 -14.08
N VAL A 83 1.27 -20.96 -15.11
CA VAL A 83 2.06 -19.86 -15.70
C VAL A 83 2.33 -18.76 -14.67
N LEU A 84 1.35 -18.43 -13.83
CA LEU A 84 1.49 -17.42 -12.78
C LEU A 84 2.36 -17.92 -11.63
N THR A 85 2.22 -19.19 -11.25
CA THR A 85 3.07 -19.82 -10.22
C THR A 85 4.54 -19.86 -10.67
N ASN A 86 4.80 -20.21 -11.93
CA ASN A 86 6.15 -20.22 -12.50
C ASN A 86 6.74 -18.81 -12.61
N PHE A 87 5.92 -17.77 -12.83
CA PHE A 87 6.39 -16.38 -12.81
C PHE A 87 6.97 -15.97 -11.44
N PHE A 88 6.38 -16.48 -10.35
CA PHE A 88 6.90 -16.30 -8.99
C PHE A 88 8.01 -17.30 -8.62
N GLY A 89 8.47 -18.10 -9.57
CA GLY A 89 9.47 -19.16 -9.40
C GLY A 89 8.79 -20.52 -9.25
N ASP A 90 8.08 -20.73 -8.14
CA ASP A 90 7.42 -22.00 -7.81
C ASP A 90 6.32 -21.75 -6.76
N PHE A 91 5.56 -22.79 -6.41
CA PHE A 91 4.53 -22.73 -5.36
C PHE A 91 5.11 -22.30 -4.00
N ASP A 92 6.24 -22.87 -3.58
CA ASP A 92 6.87 -22.56 -2.28
C ASP A 92 7.39 -21.11 -2.23
N ARG A 93 7.96 -20.64 -3.35
CA ARG A 93 8.39 -19.24 -3.48
C ARG A 93 7.20 -18.30 -3.48
N ALA A 94 6.12 -18.63 -4.19
CA ALA A 94 4.89 -17.85 -4.19
C ALA A 94 4.29 -17.71 -2.78
N GLN A 95 4.31 -18.77 -1.97
CA GLN A 95 3.90 -18.72 -0.56
C GLN A 95 4.78 -17.79 0.28
N THR A 96 6.10 -17.88 0.12
CA THR A 96 7.05 -17.02 0.85
C THR A 96 6.87 -15.55 0.48
N ILE A 97 6.72 -15.25 -0.80
CA ILE A 97 6.47 -13.88 -1.30
C ILE A 97 5.12 -13.37 -0.80
N HIS A 98 4.08 -14.22 -0.82
CA HIS A 98 2.76 -13.86 -0.28
C HIS A 98 2.84 -13.52 1.22
N PHE A 99 3.55 -14.34 2.00
CA PHE A 99 3.76 -14.11 3.42
C PHE A 99 4.49 -12.79 3.67
N LEU A 100 5.57 -12.52 2.93
CA LEU A 100 6.30 -11.25 3.04
C LEU A 100 5.40 -10.04 2.70
N ALA A 101 4.55 -10.17 1.68
CA ALA A 101 3.57 -9.14 1.33
C ALA A 101 2.54 -8.91 2.46
N MET A 102 2.06 -9.98 3.11
CA MET A 102 1.19 -9.88 4.29
C MET A 102 1.90 -9.18 5.46
N CYS A 103 3.17 -9.51 5.73
CA CYS A 103 3.96 -8.83 6.75
C CYS A 103 4.14 -7.34 6.45
N ALA A 104 4.37 -6.96 5.20
CA ALA A 104 4.48 -5.56 4.80
C ALA A 104 3.17 -4.80 5.00
N ILE A 105 2.02 -5.41 4.65
CA ILE A 105 0.69 -4.81 4.89
C ILE A 105 0.42 -4.66 6.39
N PHE A 106 0.81 -5.66 7.19
CA PHE A 106 0.66 -5.61 8.65
C PHE A 106 1.52 -4.51 9.28
N LEU A 107 2.78 -4.37 8.85
CA LEU A 107 3.65 -3.28 9.30
C LEU A 107 3.09 -1.91 8.91
N PHE A 108 2.58 -1.78 7.67
CA PHE A 108 1.89 -0.57 7.24
C PHE A 108 0.70 -0.26 8.15
N LEU A 109 -0.12 -1.25 8.50
CA LEU A 109 -1.26 -1.05 9.39
C LEU A 109 -0.83 -0.49 10.75
N ILE A 110 0.22 -1.05 11.35
CA ILE A 110 0.77 -0.55 12.62
C ILE A 110 1.21 0.90 12.47
N LEU A 111 2.05 1.21 11.47
CA LEU A 111 2.55 2.56 11.24
C LEU A 111 1.41 3.55 10.95
N HIS A 112 0.43 3.14 10.16
CA HIS A 112 -0.74 3.94 9.83
C HIS A 112 -1.57 4.28 11.08
N VAL A 113 -1.83 3.30 11.94
CA VAL A 113 -2.57 3.50 13.19
C VAL A 113 -1.79 4.39 14.15
N VAL A 114 -0.48 4.20 14.30
CA VAL A 114 0.37 5.05 15.14
C VAL A 114 0.34 6.50 14.65
N MET A 115 0.48 6.74 13.34
CA MET A 115 0.36 8.09 12.77
C MET A 115 -1.02 8.69 12.99
N ALA A 116 -2.09 7.91 12.84
CA ALA A 116 -3.46 8.38 13.08
C ALA A 116 -3.68 8.78 14.55
N LEU A 117 -3.16 7.99 15.49
CA LEU A 117 -3.22 8.27 16.93
C LEU A 117 -2.37 9.48 17.34
N ALA A 118 -1.20 9.67 16.69
CA ALA A 118 -0.35 10.82 16.92
C ALA A 118 -1.01 12.16 16.51
N VAL A 119 -1.98 12.13 15.60
CA VAL A 119 -2.73 13.31 15.16
C VAL A 119 -4.22 13.14 15.49
N PRO A 120 -4.64 13.40 16.75
CA PRO A 120 -6.02 13.17 17.20
C PRO A 120 -7.08 14.02 16.46
N LYS A 121 -6.67 15.14 15.85
CA LYS A 121 -7.52 15.93 14.94
C LYS A 121 -7.90 15.14 13.68
N SER A 122 -6.99 14.29 13.16
CA SER A 122 -7.26 13.45 11.98
C SER A 122 -8.26 12.34 12.29
N LEU A 123 -8.18 11.74 13.49
CA LEU A 123 -9.15 10.74 13.96
C LEU A 123 -10.56 11.31 14.07
N ARG A 124 -10.68 12.53 14.62
CA ARG A 124 -11.98 13.23 14.67
C ARG A 124 -12.52 13.52 13.27
N ALA A 125 -11.69 13.99 12.35
CA ALA A 125 -12.10 14.23 10.97
C ALA A 125 -12.54 12.94 10.25
N MET A 126 -11.88 11.81 10.53
CA MET A 126 -12.24 10.51 9.95
C MET A 126 -13.57 9.96 10.47
N ILE A 127 -13.89 10.19 11.75
CA ILE A 127 -15.14 9.73 12.37
C ILE A 127 -16.30 10.69 12.07
N LEU A 128 -16.06 12.00 12.09
CA LEU A 128 -17.11 13.01 11.87
C LEU A 128 -17.31 13.40 10.40
N GLY A 129 -16.36 13.07 9.51
CA GLY A 129 -16.40 13.42 8.08
C GLY A 129 -16.17 14.91 7.78
N ARG A 130 -15.62 15.68 8.73
CA ARG A 130 -15.36 17.13 8.66
C ARG A 130 -14.16 17.51 9.53
#